data_AF-A0A1E2SM21-F1
#
_entry.id   AF-A0A1E2SM21-F1
#
_cell.length_a   1.000
_cell.length_b   1.000
_cell.length_c   1.000
_cell.angle_alpha   90.00
_cell.angle_beta   90.00
_cell.angle_gamma   90.00
#
_symmetry.space_group_name_H-M   'P 1'
#
loop_
_entity.id
_entity.type
_entity.pdbx_description
1 polymer ?
#
loop_
_entity_poly.entity_id
_entity_poly.type
_entity_poly.pdbx_seq_one_letter_code
_entity_poly.pdbx_strand_id
1 'polypeptide(L)'
;MCTDVICATFPAGTMTGAPKIKAMEVIEQLEESRRGFYAGVFGLIGFGGFANLALSIRTVVAGSDGYTLRASAGIVIDSIPESEWNETLAKMGAPARATTGRDL
;
A
#
# COMPACT_ATOMS: atom_id res chain seq x y z
N MET A 1 5.51 24.86 1.22
CA MET A 1 4.55 24.35 2.24
C MET A 1 4.71 22.84 2.39
N CYS A 2 4.20 22.20 3.46
CA CYS A 2 4.32 20.73 3.61
C CYS A 2 3.68 19.94 2.47
N THR A 3 2.70 20.54 1.78
CA THR A 3 2.10 20.01 0.55
C THR A 3 3.12 19.78 -0.56
N ASP A 4 4.11 20.66 -0.73
CA ASP A 4 5.14 20.52 -1.77
C ASP A 4 6.02 19.30 -1.51
N VAL A 5 6.36 19.06 -0.24
CA VAL A 5 7.12 17.88 0.20
C VAL A 5 6.30 16.61 -0.01
N ILE A 6 5.00 16.63 0.31
CA ILE A 6 4.10 15.50 0.07
C ILE A 6 4.04 15.20 -1.43
N CYS A 7 3.80 16.20 -2.28
CA CYS A 7 3.75 16.02 -3.74
C CYS A 7 5.08 15.50 -4.33
N ALA A 8 6.22 15.95 -3.80
CA ALA A 8 7.54 15.52 -4.27
C ALA A 8 7.88 14.08 -3.84
N THR A 9 7.39 13.63 -2.69
CA THR A 9 7.78 12.35 -2.09
C THR A 9 6.75 11.25 -2.28
N PHE A 10 5.48 11.60 -2.54
CA PHE A 10 4.40 10.66 -2.79
C PHE A 10 4.48 10.01 -4.19
N PRO A 11 4.05 8.75 -4.36
CA PRO A 11 3.83 7.75 -3.31
C PRO A 11 5.16 7.24 -2.75
N ALA A 12 5.10 6.55 -1.59
CA ALA A 12 6.31 6.04 -0.94
C ALA A 12 7.08 5.05 -1.82
N GLY A 13 8.42 5.16 -1.79
CA GLY A 13 9.32 4.27 -2.54
C GLY A 13 9.16 2.80 -2.16
N THR A 14 8.90 2.52 -0.87
CA THR A 14 8.68 1.16 -0.36
C THR A 14 7.43 0.48 -0.92
N MET A 15 6.48 1.25 -1.45
CA MET A 15 5.23 0.75 -2.03
C MET A 15 5.23 0.81 -3.56
N THR A 16 6.32 1.27 -4.17
CA THR A 16 6.48 1.37 -5.62
C THR A 16 7.71 0.59 -6.05
N GLY A 17 8.89 1.18 -5.90
CA GLY A 17 10.17 0.59 -6.25
C GLY A 17 11.16 1.67 -6.73
N ALA A 18 12.25 1.22 -7.33
CA ALA A 18 13.29 2.10 -7.87
C ALA A 18 13.74 1.62 -9.26
N PRO A 19 13.83 2.52 -10.26
CA PRO A 19 13.39 3.92 -10.27
C PRO A 19 11.87 4.09 -10.16
N LYS A 20 11.39 5.04 -9.34
CA LYS A 20 9.97 5.16 -8.93
C LYS A 20 8.97 5.14 -10.09
N ILE A 21 9.20 5.97 -11.12
CA ILE A 21 8.28 6.10 -12.26
C ILE A 21 8.18 4.77 -13.03
N LYS A 22 9.31 4.12 -13.31
CA LYS A 22 9.33 2.83 -14.00
C LYS A 22 8.71 1.71 -13.19
N ALA A 23 8.94 1.68 -11.88
CA ALA A 23 8.25 0.74 -11.01
C ALA A 23 6.72 0.93 -11.05
N MET A 24 6.23 2.17 -11.04
CA MET A 24 4.79 2.47 -11.15
C MET A 24 4.20 2.07 -12.50
N GLU A 25 4.92 2.27 -13.61
CA GLU A 25 4.48 1.80 -14.94
C GLU A 25 4.31 0.27 -14.98
N VAL A 26 5.28 -0.48 -14.43
CA VAL A 26 5.20 -1.95 -14.36
C VAL A 26 4.05 -2.40 -13.47
N ILE A 27 3.87 -1.77 -12.31
CA ILE A 27 2.74 -2.03 -11.40
C ILE A 27 1.41 -1.83 -12.13
N GLU A 28 1.25 -0.73 -12.86
CA GLU A 28 0.04 -0.41 -13.62
C GLU A 28 -0.26 -1.45 -14.71
N GLN A 29 0.77 -2.02 -15.34
CA GLN A 29 0.61 -3.05 -16.37
C GLN A 29 0.21 -4.41 -15.79
N LEU A 30 0.63 -4.70 -14.55
CA LEU A 30 0.43 -6.00 -13.91
C LEU A 30 -0.84 -6.06 -13.03
N GLU A 31 -1.25 -4.94 -12.44
CA GLU A 31 -2.39 -4.92 -11.53
C GLU A 31 -3.71 -4.77 -12.27
N GLU A 32 -4.67 -5.66 -11.99
CA GLU A 32 -5.99 -5.68 -12.64
C GLU A 32 -6.92 -4.54 -12.19
N SER A 33 -6.54 -3.81 -11.14
CA SER A 33 -7.36 -2.74 -10.56
C SER A 33 -6.52 -1.64 -9.91
N ARG A 34 -7.05 -0.41 -9.99
CA ARG A 34 -6.50 0.76 -9.30
C ARG A 34 -6.34 0.50 -7.81
N ARG A 35 -5.22 0.95 -7.23
CA ARG A 35 -4.91 0.75 -5.80
C ARG A 35 -5.86 1.47 -4.84
N GLY A 36 -6.53 2.53 -5.29
CA GLY A 36 -7.44 3.31 -4.43
C GLY A 36 -6.72 3.82 -3.19
N PHE A 37 -7.22 3.48 -2.01
CA PHE A 37 -6.55 3.83 -0.75
C PHE A 37 -5.25 3.05 -0.52
N TYR A 38 -5.04 1.86 -1.10
CA TYR A 38 -3.84 1.07 -0.86
C TYR A 38 -2.57 1.79 -1.34
N ALA A 39 -1.51 1.74 -0.52
CA ALA A 39 -0.23 2.44 -0.78
C ALA A 39 -0.34 3.97 -0.88
N GLY A 40 -1.49 4.54 -0.52
CA GLY A 40 -1.69 5.97 -0.30
C GLY A 40 -1.20 6.42 1.08
N VAL A 41 -1.76 7.53 1.55
CA VAL A 41 -1.50 8.07 2.89
C VAL A 41 -2.79 8.60 3.53
N PHE A 42 -2.85 8.56 4.86
CA PHE A 42 -3.89 9.22 5.66
C PHE A 42 -3.24 9.90 6.87
N GLY A 43 -3.82 10.99 7.35
CA GLY A 43 -3.29 11.70 8.52
C GLY A 43 -3.73 13.16 8.58
N LEU A 44 -2.92 13.98 9.24
CA LEU A 44 -3.26 15.37 9.58
C LEU A 44 -2.29 16.34 8.92
N ILE A 45 -2.82 17.44 8.37
CA ILE A 45 -2.06 18.61 7.92
C ILE A 45 -2.55 19.80 8.75
N GLY A 46 -1.64 20.41 9.52
CA GLY A 46 -1.95 21.54 10.39
C GLY A 46 -1.70 22.88 9.71
N PHE A 47 -2.40 23.92 10.19
CA PHE A 47 -2.28 25.30 9.69
C PHE A 47 -0.85 25.89 9.81
N GLY A 48 -0.01 25.33 10.69
CA GLY A 48 1.40 25.71 10.86
C GLY A 48 2.39 25.03 9.90
N GLY A 49 1.90 24.34 8.86
CA GLY A 49 2.77 23.64 7.89
C GLY A 49 3.33 22.31 8.39
N PHE A 50 2.81 21.78 9.51
CA PHE A 50 3.10 20.43 9.97
C PHE A 50 2.23 19.40 9.23
N ALA A 51 2.78 18.22 8.94
CA ALA A 51 2.03 17.08 8.45
C ALA A 51 2.48 15.80 9.17
N ASN A 52 1.51 14.99 9.62
CA ASN A 52 1.75 13.63 10.12
C ASN A 52 0.90 12.68 9.30
N LEU A 53 1.54 11.85 8.50
CA LEU A 53 0.89 10.96 7.54
C LEU A 53 1.38 9.53 7.77
N ALA A 54 0.45 8.58 7.76
CA ALA A 54 0.72 7.15 7.78
C ALA A 54 0.42 6.55 6.41
N LEU A 55 1.21 5.54 6.01
CA LEU A 55 0.93 4.75 4.82
C LEU A 55 -0.30 3.88 5.03
N SER A 56 -1.22 3.89 4.07
CA SER A 56 -2.40 3.01 4.05
C SER A 56 -2.03 1.61 3.57
N ILE A 57 -1.33 0.89 4.44
CA ILE A 57 -1.04 -0.55 4.37
C ILE A 57 -1.70 -1.25 5.55
N ARG A 58 -1.95 -2.56 5.44
CA ARG A 58 -2.74 -3.33 6.44
C ARG A 58 -4.07 -2.65 6.79
N THR A 59 -4.67 -2.00 5.80
CA THR A 59 -5.89 -1.20 5.95
C THR A 59 -7.06 -1.97 5.37
N VAL A 60 -8.20 -1.94 6.06
CA VAL A 60 -9.48 -2.47 5.58
C VAL A 60 -10.26 -1.32 4.96
N VAL A 61 -10.70 -1.48 3.71
CA VAL A 61 -11.62 -0.53 3.07
C VAL A 61 -13.00 -1.15 3.00
N ALA A 62 -13.96 -0.61 3.74
CA ALA A 62 -15.36 -1.03 3.68
C ALA A 62 -16.09 -0.30 2.54
N GLY A 63 -16.84 -1.03 1.73
CA GLY A 63 -17.71 -0.52 0.67
C GLY A 63 -19.09 -1.17 0.75
N SER A 64 -19.97 -0.83 -0.21
CA SER A 64 -21.31 -1.41 -0.30
C SER A 64 -21.30 -2.94 -0.43
N ASP A 65 -20.27 -3.48 -1.08
CA ASP A 65 -20.20 -4.89 -1.48
C ASP A 65 -19.32 -5.72 -0.53
N GLY A 66 -18.88 -5.13 0.59
CA GLY A 66 -18.06 -5.78 1.61
C GLY A 66 -16.74 -5.07 1.90
N TYR A 67 -15.71 -5.86 2.24
CA TYR A 67 -14.39 -5.35 2.62
C TYR A 67 -13.35 -5.65 1.54
N THR A 68 -12.56 -4.65 1.17
CA THR A 68 -11.39 -4.82 0.29
C THR A 68 -10.12 -4.82 1.13
N LEU A 69 -9.31 -5.88 0.97
CA LEU A 69 -7.99 -6.02 1.57
C LEU A 69 -6.95 -6.10 0.45
N ARG A 70 -5.80 -5.47 0.66
CA ARG A 70 -4.69 -5.52 -0.30
C ARG A 70 -3.36 -5.55 0.44
N ALA A 71 -2.45 -6.35 -0.07
CA ALA A 71 -1.09 -6.49 0.41
C ALA A 71 -0.16 -6.75 -0.78
N SER A 72 1.12 -6.50 -0.59
CA SER A 72 2.16 -6.73 -1.60
C SER A 72 3.49 -7.03 -0.93
N ALA A 73 4.43 -7.53 -1.71
CA ALA A 73 5.82 -7.74 -1.32
C ALA A 73 6.74 -6.98 -2.28
N GLY A 74 7.97 -6.71 -1.85
CA GLY A 74 8.96 -6.01 -2.64
C GLY A 74 9.76 -7.02 -3.45
N ILE A 75 9.72 -6.91 -4.77
CA ILE A 75 10.41 -7.86 -5.65
C ILE A 75 11.82 -7.36 -5.97
N VAL A 76 12.82 -8.20 -5.72
CA VAL A 76 14.22 -8.00 -6.11
C VAL A 76 14.70 -9.20 -6.94
N ILE A 77 15.94 -9.11 -7.45
CA ILE A 77 16.49 -10.16 -8.33
C ILE A 77 16.59 -11.54 -7.65
N ASP A 78 16.81 -11.56 -6.34
CA ASP A 78 16.96 -12.78 -5.55
C ASP A 78 15.62 -13.24 -4.93
N SER A 79 14.50 -12.59 -5.26
CA SER A 79 13.19 -12.94 -4.72
C SER A 79 12.75 -14.34 -5.17
N ILE A 80 12.20 -15.10 -4.21
CA ILE A 80 11.64 -16.43 -4.46
C ILE A 80 10.11 -16.28 -4.53
N PRO A 81 9.45 -16.58 -5.67
CA PRO A 81 8.03 -16.30 -5.86
C PRO A 81 7.11 -16.81 -4.73
N GLU A 82 7.35 -18.03 -4.26
CA GLU A 82 6.57 -18.63 -3.18
C GLU A 82 6.76 -17.90 -1.84
N SER A 83 7.99 -17.45 -1.54
CA SER A 83 8.27 -16.68 -0.33
C SER A 83 7.56 -15.33 -0.36
N GLU A 84 7.60 -14.62 -1.48
CA GLU A 84 6.95 -13.32 -1.64
C GLU A 84 5.43 -13.44 -1.53
N TRP A 85 4.85 -14.50 -2.12
CA TRP A 85 3.43 -14.80 -2.00
C TRP A 85 3.03 -15.04 -0.53
N ASN A 86 3.76 -15.89 0.18
CA ASN A 86 3.52 -16.17 1.59
C ASN A 86 3.66 -14.90 2.46
N GLU A 87 4.61 -14.02 2.14
CA GLU A 87 4.73 -12.72 2.80
C GLU A 87 3.48 -11.84 2.58
N THR A 88 2.92 -11.80 1.37
CA THR A 88 1.68 -11.03 1.12
C THR A 88 0.51 -11.56 1.94
N LEU A 89 0.35 -12.89 2.03
CA LEU A 89 -0.68 -13.53 2.85
C LEU A 89 -0.48 -13.21 4.33
N ALA A 90 0.75 -13.32 4.84
CA ALA A 90 1.07 -12.98 6.22
C ALA A 90 0.76 -11.51 6.56
N LYS A 91 1.05 -10.57 5.64
CA LYS A 91 0.69 -9.15 5.80
C LYS A 91 -0.82 -8.92 5.81
N MET A 92 -1.58 -9.72 5.06
CA MET A 92 -3.03 -9.65 4.96
C MET A 92 -3.76 -10.39 6.10
N GLY A 93 -3.10 -11.33 6.78
CA GLY A 93 -3.71 -12.16 7.82
C GLY A 93 -4.34 -11.35 8.96
N ALA A 94 -3.64 -10.34 9.48
CA ALA A 94 -4.18 -9.49 10.54
C ALA A 94 -5.49 -8.76 10.16
N PRO A 95 -5.56 -8.00 9.04
CA PRO A 95 -6.81 -7.38 8.64
C PRO A 95 -7.90 -8.38 8.23
N ALA A 96 -7.53 -9.53 7.63
CA ALA A 96 -8.51 -10.57 7.28
C ALA A 96 -9.15 -11.22 8.52
N ARG A 97 -8.36 -11.49 9.56
CA ARG A 97 -8.88 -11.96 10.84
C ARG A 97 -9.78 -10.93 11.50
N ALA A 98 -9.41 -9.65 11.44
CA ALA A 98 -10.21 -8.57 12.01
C ALA A 98 -11.58 -8.42 11.35
N THR A 99 -11.70 -8.69 10.04
CA THR A 99 -12.95 -8.54 9.29
C THR A 99 -13.79 -9.82 9.23
N THR A 100 -13.17 -10.99 9.17
CA THR A 100 -13.87 -12.27 8.95
C THR A 100 -13.93 -13.17 10.19
N GLY A 101 -13.10 -12.89 11.21
CA GLY A 101 -12.90 -13.76 12.37
C GLY A 101 -12.11 -15.04 12.09
N ARG A 102 -11.52 -15.19 10.88
CA ARG A 102 -10.76 -16.36 10.44
C ARG A 102 -9.35 -15.97 10.02
N ASP A 103 -8.40 -16.86 10.22
CA ASP A 103 -7.05 -16.71 9.65
C ASP A 103 -7.09 -17.06 8.14
N LEU A 104 -6.14 -16.51 7.37
CA LEU A 104 -5.95 -16.79 5.94
C LEU A 104 -5.13 -18.05 5.71
#